data_AF-A0A932WYV7-F1
#
_entry.id   AF-A0A932WYV7-F1
#
_cell.length_a   1.000
_cell.length_b   1.000
_cell.length_c   1.000
_cell.angle_alpha   90.00
_cell.angle_beta   90.00
_cell.angle_gamma   90.00
#
_symmetry.space_group_name_H-M   'P 1'
#
loop_
_entity.id
_entity.type
_entity.pdbx_description
1 polymer ?
#
loop_
_entity_poly.entity_id
_entity_poly.type
_entity_poly.pdbx_seq_one_letter_code
_entity_poly.pdbx_strand_id
1 'polypeptide(L)'
;VIQVFADVMSYLRIYALSLAGMIMAATFNRIAASAPFFLGILVILAGHALNLVLALMGGVIHGLRLNFIEWYHYSFEGGGRKFNPLSLLKID
;
A
#
# COMPACT_ATOMS: atom_id res chain seq x y z
N VAL A 1 12.73 4.50 23.54
CA VAL A 1 11.49 5.31 23.70
C VAL A 1 11.21 6.14 22.45
N ILE A 2 12.14 6.97 21.97
CA ILE A 2 11.93 7.82 20.77
C ILE A 2 11.63 6.98 19.50
N GLN A 3 12.32 5.86 19.29
CA GLN A 3 12.06 4.97 18.14
C GLN A 3 10.64 4.40 18.13
N VAL A 4 10.16 3.88 19.27
CA VAL A 4 8.80 3.35 19.38
C VAL A 4 7.75 4.40 19.01
N PHE A 5 7.95 5.65 19.44
CA PHE A 5 7.05 6.74 19.07
C PHE A 5 7.13 7.07 17.56
N ALA A 6 8.33 7.03 16.98
CA ALA A 6 8.54 7.25 15.55
C ALA A 6 7.91 6.14 14.68
N ASP A 7 7.91 4.90 15.16
CA ASP A 7 7.28 3.77 14.47
C ASP A 7 5.75 3.92 14.49
N VAL A 8 5.14 4.21 15.65
CA VAL A 8 3.69 4.50 15.74
C VAL A 8 3.27 5.64 14.80
N MET A 9 4.06 6.71 14.75
CA MET A 9 3.83 7.81 13.80
C MET A 9 3.97 7.38 12.34
N SER A 10 4.80 6.38 12.03
CA SER A 10 4.88 5.83 10.68
C SER A 10 3.67 4.96 10.31
N TYR A 11 3.03 4.29 11.26
CA TYR A 11 1.75 3.59 11.04
C TYR A 11 0.60 4.55 10.70
N LEU A 12 0.66 5.82 11.10
CA LEU A 12 -0.33 6.82 10.66
C LEU A 12 -0.35 7.00 9.12
N ARG A 13 0.69 6.57 8.41
CA ARG A 13 0.76 6.67 6.94
C ARG A 13 -0.35 5.89 6.24
N ILE A 14 -0.65 4.68 6.69
CA ILE A 14 -1.72 3.86 6.09
C ILE A 14 -3.11 4.42 6.42
N TYR A 15 -3.26 5.04 7.59
CA TYR A 15 -4.46 5.80 7.94
C TYR A 15 -4.62 7.01 7.01
N ALA A 16 -3.58 7.83 6.85
CA ALA A 16 -3.59 9.00 5.98
C ALA A 16 -3.89 8.62 4.51
N LEU A 17 -3.33 7.52 4.02
CA LEU A 17 -3.64 6.99 2.69
C LEU A 17 -5.13 6.67 2.55
N SER A 18 -5.71 5.97 3.53
CA SER A 18 -7.13 5.58 3.50
C SER A 18 -8.04 6.80 3.57
N LEU A 19 -7.69 7.79 4.41
CA LEU A 19 -8.40 9.05 4.52
C LEU A 19 -8.36 9.85 3.20
N ALA A 20 -7.20 9.92 2.55
CA ALA A 20 -7.06 10.58 1.25
C ALA A 20 -7.90 9.89 0.16
N GLY A 21 -7.92 8.55 0.14
CA GLY A 21 -8.76 7.78 -0.78
C GLY A 21 -10.26 8.01 -0.58
N MET A 22 -10.71 8.14 0.67
CA MET A 22 -12.10 8.50 1.00
C MET A 22 -12.44 9.91 0.48
N ILE A 23 -11.56 10.89 0.72
CA ILE A 23 -11.76 12.27 0.25
C ILE A 23 -11.80 12.32 -1.27
N MET A 24 -10.91 11.61 -1.96
CA MET A 24 -10.92 11.50 -3.43
C MET A 24 -12.24 10.93 -3.95
N ALA A 25 -12.73 9.83 -3.38
CA ALA A 25 -14.01 9.24 -3.77
C ALA A 25 -15.18 10.23 -3.59
N ALA A 26 -15.21 10.95 -2.47
CA ALA A 26 -16.22 11.98 -2.22
C ALA A 26 -16.15 13.13 -3.25
N THR A 27 -14.94 13.55 -3.63
CA THR A 27 -14.72 14.58 -4.65
C THR A 27 -15.22 14.14 -6.02
N PHE A 28 -14.90 12.91 -6.47
CA PHE A 28 -15.41 12.38 -7.73
C PHE A 28 -16.94 12.29 -7.75
N ASN A 29 -17.54 11.87 -6.63
CA ASN A 29 -19.00 11.84 -6.51
C ASN A 29 -19.62 13.25 -6.64
N ARG A 30 -19.01 14.28 -6.06
CA ARG A 30 -19.48 15.68 -6.20
C ARG A 30 -19.36 16.20 -7.62
N ILE A 31 -18.24 15.90 -8.30
CA ILE A 31 -18.03 16.30 -9.70
C ILE A 31 -19.03 15.61 -10.62
N ALA A 32 -19.30 14.32 -10.39
CA ALA A 32 -20.27 13.57 -11.19
C ALA A 32 -21.71 14.05 -10.97
N ALA A 33 -22.06 14.45 -9.75
CA ALA A 33 -23.39 14.98 -9.44
C ALA A 33 -23.69 16.33 -10.12
N SER A 34 -22.66 17.14 -10.41
CA SER A 34 -22.82 18.40 -11.15
C SER A 34 -22.67 18.25 -12.67
N ALA A 35 -22.33 17.05 -13.16
CA ALA A 35 -22.13 16.77 -14.57
C ALA A 35 -23.41 16.23 -15.26
N PRO A 36 -23.54 16.40 -16.60
CA PRO A 36 -24.59 15.72 -17.37
C PRO A 36 -24.52 14.20 -17.21
N PHE A 37 -25.66 13.50 -17.28
CA PHE A 37 -25.79 12.07 -16.98
C PHE A 37 -24.69 11.18 -17.60
N PHE A 38 -24.45 11.29 -18.91
CA PHE A 38 -23.43 10.49 -19.61
C PHE A 38 -21.99 10.80 -19.15
N LEU A 39 -21.69 12.08 -18.90
CA LEU A 39 -20.38 12.52 -18.40
C LEU A 39 -20.19 12.11 -16.93
N GLY A 40 -21.23 12.21 -16.10
CA GLY A 40 -21.19 11.79 -14.70
C GLY A 40 -20.89 10.29 -14.54
N ILE A 41 -21.48 9.44 -15.38
CA ILE A 41 -21.18 8.00 -15.41
C ILE A 41 -19.71 7.75 -15.73
N LEU A 42 -19.16 8.44 -16.75
CA LEU A 42 -17.76 8.31 -17.13
C LEU A 42 -16.82 8.74 -15.99
N VAL A 43 -17.13 9.87 -15.33
CA VAL A 43 -16.35 10.39 -14.21
C VAL A 43 -16.37 9.44 -13.01
N ILE A 44 -17.51 8.85 -12.67
CA ILE A 44 -17.63 7.86 -11.59
C ILE A 44 -16.79 6.62 -11.90
N LEU A 45 -16.91 6.06 -13.11
CA LEU A 45 -16.15 4.88 -13.51
C LEU A 45 -14.65 5.14 -13.48
N ALA A 46 -14.19 6.21 -14.13
CA ALA A 46 -12.78 6.55 -14.20
C ALA A 46 -12.21 6.94 -12.82
N GLY A 47 -12.95 7.74 -12.05
CA GLY A 47 -12.54 8.20 -10.73
C GLY A 47 -12.41 7.06 -9.73
N HIS A 48 -13.38 6.14 -9.67
CA HIS A 48 -13.30 4.98 -8.77
C HIS A 48 -12.28 3.95 -9.23
N ALA A 49 -12.10 3.73 -10.53
CA ALA A 49 -11.03 2.87 -11.04
C ALA A 49 -9.65 3.39 -10.65
N LEU A 50 -9.41 4.70 -10.83
CA LEU A 50 -8.17 5.35 -10.42
C LEU A 50 -7.98 5.29 -8.90
N ASN A 51 -9.02 5.56 -8.11
CA ASN A 51 -8.96 5.48 -6.66
C ASN A 51 -8.62 4.06 -6.17
N LEU A 52 -9.18 3.03 -6.81
CA LEU A 52 -8.89 1.64 -6.50
C LEU A 52 -7.43 1.28 -6.78
N VAL A 53 -6.90 1.67 -7.95
CA VAL A 53 -5.49 1.42 -8.32
C VAL A 53 -4.56 2.12 -7.34
N LEU A 54 -4.80 3.39 -7.02
CA LEU A 54 -3.97 4.14 -6.07
C LEU A 54 -4.04 3.56 -4.65
N ALA A 55 -5.22 3.14 -4.19
CA ALA A 55 -5.38 2.52 -2.89
C ALA A 55 -4.63 1.19 -2.80
N LEU A 56 -4.69 0.35 -3.84
CA LEU A 56 -3.95 -0.91 -3.91
C LEU A 56 -2.43 -0.67 -3.93
N MET A 57 -1.95 0.20 -4.83
CA MET A 57 -0.52 0.51 -4.93
C MET A 57 0.02 1.13 -3.64
N GLY A 58 -0.67 2.15 -3.11
CA GLY A 58 -0.28 2.83 -1.87
C GLY A 58 -0.31 1.88 -0.68
N GLY A 59 -1.34 1.04 -0.58
CA GLY A 59 -1.48 0.06 0.50
C GLY A 59 -0.35 -0.97 0.50
N VAL A 60 -0.02 -1.51 -0.67
CA VAL A 60 1.08 -2.48 -0.82
C VAL A 60 2.42 -1.83 -0.51
N ILE A 61 2.76 -0.70 -1.14
CA ILE A 61 4.07 -0.06 -0.99
C ILE A 61 4.29 0.40 0.46
N HIS A 62 3.28 1.06 1.05
CA HIS A 62 3.38 1.49 2.44
C HIS A 62 3.34 0.32 3.42
N GLY A 63 2.56 -0.72 3.15
CA GLY A 63 2.55 -1.94 3.95
C GLY A 63 3.89 -2.68 3.95
N LEU A 64 4.56 -2.77 2.78
CA LEU A 64 5.92 -3.32 2.68
C LEU A 64 6.93 -2.50 3.48
N ARG A 65 6.83 -1.17 3.44
CA ARG A 65 7.67 -0.28 4.26
C ARG A 65 7.50 -0.56 5.75
N LEU A 66 6.26 -0.64 6.23
CA LEU A 66 5.96 -0.95 7.64
C LEU A 66 6.56 -2.31 8.04
N ASN A 67 6.44 -3.33 7.18
CA ASN A 67 7.05 -4.62 7.42
C ASN A 67 8.58 -4.50 7.48
N PHE A 68 9.24 -4.15 6.39
CA PHE A 68 10.70 -4.22 6.27
C PHE A 68 11.47 -3.24 7.15
N ILE A 69 10.91 -2.06 7.41
CA ILE A 69 11.64 -1.01 8.13
C ILE A 69 11.27 -1.00 9.61
N GLU A 70 9.98 -1.10 9.94
CA GLU A 70 9.53 -0.94 11.32
C GLU A 70 9.45 -2.30 12.04
N TRP A 71 8.84 -3.30 11.42
CA TRP A 71 8.67 -4.62 12.07
C TRP A 71 9.94 -5.48 12.08
N TYR A 72 10.63 -5.56 10.94
CA TYR A 72 11.84 -6.38 10.82
C TYR A 72 12.98 -5.89 11.72
N HIS A 73 13.02 -4.60 12.10
CA HIS A 73 13.99 -4.07 13.06
C HIS A 73 13.92 -4.76 14.43
N TYR A 74 12.73 -5.21 14.85
CA TYR A 74 12.52 -5.87 16.13
C TYR A 74 12.59 -7.40 16.07
N SER A 75 12.39 -7.98 14.88
CA SER A 75 12.20 -9.43 14.72
C SER A 75 13.33 -10.14 13.98
N PHE A 76 14.24 -9.40 13.33
CA PHE A 76 15.24 -9.99 12.44
C PHE A 76 16.61 -9.31 12.60
N GLU A 77 17.54 -10.03 13.23
CA GLU A 77 18.94 -9.59 13.39
C GLU A 77 19.79 -9.84 12.12
N GLY A 78 19.28 -10.61 11.16
CA GLY A 78 20.03 -11.00 9.95
C GLY A 78 21.07 -12.10 10.20
N GLY A 79 21.87 -12.43 9.18
CA GLY A 79 23.03 -13.34 9.33
C GLY A 79 22.79 -14.84 9.11
N GLY A 80 21.58 -15.27 8.73
CA GLY A 80 21.30 -16.68 8.43
C GLY A 80 22.03 -17.18 7.17
N ARG A 81 22.70 -18.34 7.26
CA ARG A 81 23.25 -19.03 6.07
C ARG A 81 22.11 -19.61 5.23
N LYS A 82 22.07 -19.29 3.94
CA LYS A 82 21.16 -19.94 2.99
C LYS A 82 21.48 -21.43 2.94
N PHE A 83 20.48 -22.26 3.16
CA PHE A 83 20.60 -23.70 3.01
C PHE A 83 20.84 -24.02 1.52
N ASN A 84 21.97 -24.64 1.21
CA ASN A 84 22.28 -25.14 -0.13
C ASN A 84 22.17 -26.67 -0.11
N PRO A 85 21.04 -27.26 -0.54
CA PRO A 85 20.86 -28.70 -0.53
C PRO A 85 21.89 -29.38 -1.44
N LEU A 86 22.23 -30.63 -1.11
CA LEU A 86 23.15 -31.43 -1.91
C LEU A 86 22.50 -31.71 -3.29
N SER A 87 23.05 -31.12 -4.35
CA SER A 87 22.66 -31.45 -5.72
C SER A 87 23.34 -32.75 -6.12
N LEU A 88 22.56 -33.80 -6.42
CA LEU A 88 23.07 -35.01 -7.04
C LEU A 88 23.51 -34.64 -8.46
N LEU A 89 24.82 -34.63 -8.69
CA LEU A 89 25.41 -34.38 -9.99
C LEU A 89 24.90 -35.46 -10.96
N LYS A 90 23.97 -35.09 -11.84
CA LYS A 90 23.51 -35.96 -12.92
C LYS A 90 24.61 -35.95 -13.98
N ILE A 91 25.40 -37.02 -14.01
CA ILE A 91 26.39 -37.27 -15.05
C ILE A 91 25.58 -37.84 -16.22
N ASP A 92 25.32 -36.99 -17.22
CA ASP A 92 24.83 -37.42 -18.54
C ASP A 92 25.97 -38.05 -19.35
#